data_AF-A0A355EY75-F1
#
_entry.id   AF-A0A355EY75-F1
#
_cell.length_a   1.000
_cell.length_b   1.000
_cell.length_c   1.000
_cell.angle_alpha   90.00
_cell.angle_beta   90.00
_cell.angle_gamma   90.00
#
_symmetry.space_group_name_H-M   'P 1'
#
loop_
_entity.id
_entity.type
_entity.pdbx_description
1 polymer ?
#
loop_
_entity_poly.entity_id
_entity_poly.type
_entity_poly.pdbx_seq_one_letter_code
_entity_poly.pdbx_strand_id
1 'polypeptide(L)'
;MATFFFSYARANLDVYLETFEKDLTRLLRGRIGGSADGLFFIDRKAVEPGSEWPREIREALRTCQVFLSIESPDYFQSEYCGKEWNAFHQRLGKPAPPLHIRIGWFPISKQQLEALPRAVQNIQDTRAVLGKDFEHLVRVEPGEPYQAALTKLADLILSAREKYPLPPAGGIPELSEIESAFLSPGQVEVPQTKTAGVGHVRFGIVAGAQEEVRGFREPSDGYGSRPVDWMPFHPEDSWPIGPFAQGVAANQKLTSQVLGLEGDLRRELTDARKARNPVIFLVDPWALEMKQHEELFRSYDGMHFFFCFLLIPWPTDPQTRSSKERLVDLVRATLANTAHREPESYREEIDSLDRLKSELIKAITNATARIVDLVEVTRRVESHRKLAMPLLTGPAGAKDAR
;
A
#
# COMPACT_ATOMS: atom_id res chain seq x y z
N MET A 1 -31.68 -0.18 -16.95
CA MET A 1 -30.84 -0.66 -15.83
C MET A 1 -30.02 0.50 -15.29
N ALA A 2 -29.84 0.60 -13.98
CA ALA A 2 -29.13 1.68 -13.31
C ALA A 2 -27.70 1.24 -12.98
N THR A 3 -26.78 1.46 -13.91
CA THR A 3 -25.43 0.92 -13.84
C THR A 3 -24.49 1.94 -13.18
N PHE A 4 -23.86 1.60 -12.07
CA PHE A 4 -22.82 2.39 -11.41
C PHE A 4 -21.49 1.69 -11.62
N PHE A 5 -20.41 2.41 -11.91
CA PHE A 5 -19.07 1.82 -12.03
C PHE A 5 -18.24 2.18 -10.80
N PHE A 6 -17.60 1.20 -10.17
CA PHE A 6 -16.81 1.39 -8.96
C PHE A 6 -15.34 1.09 -9.24
N SER A 7 -14.54 2.14 -9.36
CA SER A 7 -13.14 2.09 -9.77
C SER A 7 -12.25 2.31 -8.54
N TYR A 8 -11.39 1.36 -8.23
CA TYR A 8 -10.43 1.41 -7.11
C TYR A 8 -9.09 0.79 -7.52
N ALA A 9 -8.00 1.09 -6.81
CA ALA A 9 -6.73 0.39 -7.03
C ALA A 9 -6.76 -0.97 -6.33
N ARG A 10 -6.40 -2.05 -7.04
CA ARG A 10 -6.38 -3.42 -6.46
C ARG A 10 -5.47 -3.52 -5.23
N ALA A 11 -4.41 -2.72 -5.19
CA ALA A 11 -3.51 -2.62 -4.03
C ALA A 11 -4.21 -2.12 -2.75
N ASN A 12 -5.39 -1.50 -2.87
CA ASN A 12 -6.18 -1.00 -1.76
C ASN A 12 -7.44 -1.85 -1.48
N LEU A 13 -7.57 -3.03 -2.10
CA LEU A 13 -8.65 -3.96 -1.80
C LEU A 13 -8.42 -4.55 -0.40
N ASP A 14 -9.35 -4.27 0.51
CA ASP A 14 -9.38 -4.77 1.88
C ASP A 14 -10.83 -5.00 2.34
N VAL A 15 -11.01 -5.56 3.54
CA VAL A 15 -12.33 -5.84 4.11
C VAL A 15 -13.19 -4.59 4.27
N TYR A 16 -12.59 -3.41 4.47
CA TYR A 16 -13.31 -2.15 4.63
C TYR A 16 -13.84 -1.66 3.29
N LEU A 17 -13.04 -1.74 2.23
CA LEU A 17 -13.44 -1.37 0.88
C LEU A 17 -14.51 -2.32 0.37
N GLU A 18 -14.37 -3.62 0.62
CA GLU A 18 -15.39 -4.64 0.31
C GLU A 18 -16.68 -4.38 1.10
N THR A 19 -16.59 -4.06 2.40
CA THR A 19 -17.74 -3.75 3.24
C THR A 19 -18.43 -2.47 2.78
N PHE A 20 -17.67 -1.43 2.49
CA PHE A 20 -18.17 -0.17 1.97
C PHE A 20 -18.89 -0.34 0.64
N GLU A 21 -18.28 -1.06 -0.31
CA GLU A 21 -18.89 -1.41 -1.59
C GLU A 21 -20.21 -2.16 -1.37
N LYS A 22 -20.20 -3.18 -0.51
CA LYS A 22 -21.37 -4.01 -0.19
C LYS A 22 -22.50 -3.20 0.46
N ASP A 23 -22.18 -2.31 1.38
CA ASP A 23 -23.14 -1.48 2.09
C ASP A 23 -23.73 -0.41 1.17
N LEU A 24 -22.90 0.27 0.38
CA LEU A 24 -23.36 1.24 -0.61
C LEU A 24 -24.26 0.56 -1.65
N THR A 25 -23.86 -0.62 -2.12
CA THR A 25 -24.67 -1.44 -3.03
C THR A 25 -26.03 -1.77 -2.42
N ARG A 26 -26.05 -2.23 -1.16
CA ARG A 26 -27.30 -2.55 -0.45
C ARG A 26 -28.22 -1.33 -0.35
N LEU A 27 -27.65 -0.17 0.01
CA LEU A 27 -28.40 1.06 0.18
C LEU A 27 -28.99 1.57 -1.15
N LEU A 28 -28.19 1.59 -2.22
CA LEU A 28 -28.66 1.99 -3.56
C LEU A 28 -29.74 1.05 -4.09
N ARG A 29 -29.58 -0.28 -3.89
CA ARG A 29 -30.61 -1.27 -4.23
C ARG A 29 -31.93 -0.97 -3.54
N GLY A 30 -31.89 -0.71 -2.23
CA GLY A 30 -33.08 -0.39 -1.44
C GLY A 30 -33.83 0.85 -1.94
N ARG A 31 -33.11 1.85 -2.46
CA ARG A 31 -33.70 3.12 -2.92
C ARG A 31 -34.23 3.09 -4.35
N ILE A 32 -33.66 2.26 -5.23
CA ILE A 32 -34.06 2.18 -6.64
C ILE A 32 -35.30 1.27 -6.83
N GLY A 33 -35.61 0.39 -5.87
CA GLY A 33 -36.87 -0.37 -5.84
C GLY A 33 -37.02 -1.45 -6.92
N GLY A 34 -35.92 -2.03 -7.44
CA GLY A 34 -35.95 -3.03 -8.52
C GLY A 34 -35.03 -4.25 -8.30
N SER A 35 -35.16 -5.27 -9.16
CA SER A 35 -34.34 -6.50 -9.11
C SER A 35 -32.84 -6.17 -9.22
N ALA A 36 -32.01 -6.99 -8.59
CA ALA A 36 -30.57 -6.79 -8.44
C ALA A 36 -29.77 -6.76 -9.76
N ASP A 37 -30.42 -6.97 -10.91
CA ASP A 37 -29.82 -7.18 -12.24
C ASP A 37 -29.27 -5.89 -12.89
N GLY A 38 -29.34 -4.75 -12.19
CA GLY A 38 -28.90 -3.45 -12.71
C GLY A 38 -27.65 -2.84 -12.06
N LEU A 39 -27.25 -3.26 -10.85
CA LEU A 39 -26.10 -2.70 -10.14
C LEU A 39 -24.85 -3.54 -10.40
N PHE A 40 -24.00 -3.08 -11.31
CA PHE A 40 -22.72 -3.70 -11.65
C PHE A 40 -21.56 -3.01 -10.94
N PHE A 41 -21.36 -3.33 -9.66
CA PHE A 41 -20.04 -3.10 -9.06
C PHE A 41 -19.13 -4.23 -9.55
N ILE A 42 -18.07 -3.89 -10.28
CA ILE A 42 -17.15 -4.89 -10.81
C ILE A 42 -16.08 -5.17 -9.75
N ASP A 43 -16.22 -6.32 -9.11
CA ASP A 43 -15.18 -6.92 -8.29
C ASP A 43 -14.03 -7.41 -9.20
N ARG A 44 -12.84 -6.83 -9.05
CA ARG A 44 -11.66 -7.08 -9.89
C ARG A 44 -10.90 -8.37 -9.53
N LYS A 45 -11.50 -9.30 -8.79
CA LYS A 45 -10.86 -10.59 -8.43
C LYS A 45 -10.29 -11.41 -9.59
N ALA A 46 -10.69 -11.14 -10.85
CA ALA A 46 -10.37 -11.98 -12.01
C ALA A 46 -9.44 -11.36 -13.09
N VAL A 47 -8.87 -10.15 -12.91
CA VAL A 47 -8.04 -9.52 -13.98
C VAL A 47 -6.55 -9.58 -13.63
N GLU A 48 -5.80 -10.36 -14.41
CA GLU A 48 -4.33 -10.36 -14.35
C GLU A 48 -3.76 -9.14 -15.10
N PRO A 49 -2.61 -8.60 -14.66
CA PRO A 49 -1.91 -7.55 -15.38
C PRO A 49 -1.53 -8.01 -16.80
N GLY A 50 -1.97 -7.28 -17.83
CA GLY A 50 -1.68 -7.58 -19.24
C GLY A 50 -2.74 -8.42 -19.97
N SER A 51 -3.82 -8.80 -19.31
CA SER A 51 -4.97 -9.45 -19.95
C SER A 51 -5.91 -8.42 -20.62
N GLU A 52 -6.63 -8.86 -21.66
CA GLU A 52 -7.78 -8.12 -22.21
C GLU A 52 -8.78 -7.78 -21.10
N TRP A 53 -9.48 -6.64 -21.21
CA TRP A 53 -10.60 -6.38 -20.31
C TRP A 53 -11.62 -7.52 -20.41
N PRO A 54 -12.01 -8.15 -19.28
CA PRO A 54 -13.17 -9.03 -19.28
C PRO A 54 -14.33 -8.30 -19.94
N ARG A 55 -15.13 -9.02 -20.72
CA ARG A 55 -16.26 -8.48 -21.48
C ARG A 55 -17.22 -7.69 -20.58
N GLU A 56 -17.32 -8.12 -19.33
CA GLU A 56 -18.08 -7.52 -18.25
C GLU A 56 -17.61 -6.09 -17.93
N ILE A 57 -16.30 -5.84 -17.90
CA ILE A 57 -15.73 -4.50 -17.62
C ILE A 57 -16.04 -3.53 -18.75
N ARG A 58 -15.86 -3.98 -20.01
CA ARG A 58 -16.23 -3.18 -21.18
C ARG A 58 -17.71 -2.84 -21.19
N GLU A 59 -18.58 -3.83 -20.94
CA GLU A 59 -20.02 -3.61 -20.95
C GLU A 59 -20.47 -2.68 -19.82
N ALA A 60 -19.86 -2.78 -18.63
CA ALA A 60 -20.13 -1.87 -17.54
C ALA A 60 -19.66 -0.44 -17.84
N LEU A 61 -18.44 -0.25 -18.37
CA LEU A 61 -17.97 1.07 -18.81
C LEU A 61 -18.80 1.65 -19.96
N ARG A 62 -19.36 0.79 -20.82
CA ARG A 62 -20.25 1.19 -21.91
C ARG A 62 -21.58 1.70 -21.38
N THR A 63 -22.11 1.09 -20.31
CA THR A 63 -23.50 1.31 -19.85
C THR A 63 -23.62 2.10 -18.54
N CYS A 64 -22.53 2.28 -17.78
CA CYS A 64 -22.56 2.99 -16.50
C CYS A 64 -23.07 4.43 -16.65
N GLN A 65 -23.95 4.86 -15.75
CA GLN A 65 -24.49 6.22 -15.72
C GLN A 65 -23.67 7.11 -14.78
N VAL A 66 -23.15 6.53 -13.71
CA VAL A 66 -22.31 7.24 -12.72
C VAL A 66 -21.04 6.42 -12.51
N PHE A 67 -19.91 7.10 -12.44
CA PHE A 67 -18.59 6.54 -12.17
C PHE A 67 -18.13 6.98 -10.79
N LEU A 68 -17.77 6.03 -9.94
CA LEU A 68 -17.22 6.25 -8.61
C LEU A 68 -15.74 5.91 -8.64
N SER A 69 -14.88 6.88 -8.29
CA SER A 69 -13.44 6.64 -8.08
C SER A 69 -13.11 6.63 -6.59
N ILE A 70 -12.48 5.54 -6.15
CA ILE A 70 -11.95 5.37 -4.81
C ILE A 70 -10.48 5.74 -4.86
N GLU A 71 -10.22 6.98 -4.47
CA GLU A 71 -8.96 7.66 -4.72
C GLU A 71 -7.96 7.39 -3.62
N SER A 72 -6.78 6.98 -4.04
CA SER A 72 -5.60 6.73 -3.22
C SER A 72 -4.35 7.08 -4.03
N PRO A 73 -3.16 7.14 -3.41
CA PRO A 73 -1.91 7.23 -4.17
C PRO A 73 -1.74 6.12 -5.20
N ASP A 74 -2.18 4.89 -4.91
CA ASP A 74 -2.08 3.75 -5.84
C ASP A 74 -3.12 3.84 -6.97
N TYR A 75 -4.28 4.44 -6.72
CA TYR A 75 -5.31 4.67 -7.72
C TYR A 75 -4.78 5.49 -8.89
N PHE A 76 -4.11 6.60 -8.59
CA PHE A 76 -3.54 7.49 -9.62
C PHE A 76 -2.29 6.94 -10.30
N GLN A 77 -1.64 5.92 -9.73
CA GLN A 77 -0.51 5.22 -10.37
C GLN A 77 -0.97 4.02 -11.21
N SER A 78 -2.22 3.58 -11.07
CA SER A 78 -2.77 2.45 -11.81
C SER A 78 -3.11 2.86 -13.24
N GLU A 79 -2.39 2.27 -14.21
CA GLU A 79 -2.68 2.42 -15.63
C GLU A 79 -4.14 2.05 -15.94
N TYR A 80 -4.62 0.92 -15.41
CA TYR A 80 -5.99 0.43 -15.57
C TYR A 80 -7.03 1.42 -15.06
N CYS A 81 -6.84 1.99 -13.86
CA CYS A 81 -7.77 2.99 -13.33
C CYS A 81 -7.82 4.24 -14.22
N GLY A 82 -6.67 4.67 -14.75
CA GLY A 82 -6.64 5.81 -15.67
C GLY A 82 -7.28 5.51 -17.03
N LYS A 83 -7.22 4.26 -17.51
CA LYS A 83 -7.94 3.84 -18.73
C LYS A 83 -9.45 3.78 -18.53
N GLU A 84 -9.91 3.22 -17.42
CA GLU A 84 -11.34 3.22 -17.04
C GLU A 84 -11.89 4.65 -16.93
N TRP A 85 -11.12 5.53 -16.28
CA TRP A 85 -11.44 6.95 -16.20
C TRP A 85 -11.58 7.53 -17.60
N ASN A 86 -10.61 7.28 -18.51
CA ASN A 86 -10.64 7.86 -19.85
C ASN A 86 -11.85 7.35 -20.65
N ALA A 87 -12.10 6.04 -20.59
CA ALA A 87 -13.26 5.41 -21.24
C ALA A 87 -14.58 6.03 -20.78
N PHE A 88 -14.74 6.29 -19.48
CA PHE A 88 -15.94 6.95 -18.97
C PHE A 88 -16.02 8.42 -19.41
N HIS A 89 -14.93 9.18 -19.28
CA HIS A 89 -14.91 10.62 -19.60
C HIS A 89 -15.12 10.92 -21.07
N GLN A 90 -14.73 10.01 -21.98
CA GLN A 90 -15.05 10.13 -23.41
C GLN A 90 -16.55 10.09 -23.71
N ARG A 91 -17.37 9.56 -22.80
CA ARG A 91 -18.84 9.52 -22.93
C ARG A 91 -19.50 10.82 -22.46
N LEU A 92 -18.77 11.65 -21.71
CA LEU A 92 -19.31 12.88 -21.14
C LEU A 92 -19.30 14.01 -22.19
N GLY A 93 -20.38 14.79 -22.21
CA GLY A 93 -20.43 16.03 -23.00
C GLY A 93 -19.48 17.10 -22.46
N LYS A 94 -19.39 18.23 -23.17
CA LYS A 94 -18.67 19.43 -22.71
C LYS A 94 -19.69 20.58 -22.52
N PRO A 95 -19.85 21.15 -21.31
CA PRO A 95 -19.15 20.81 -20.06
C PRO A 95 -19.56 19.42 -19.52
N ALA A 96 -18.64 18.76 -18.81
CA ALA A 96 -18.90 17.44 -18.24
C ALA A 96 -19.93 17.53 -17.11
N PRO A 97 -20.99 16.70 -17.11
CA PRO A 97 -21.92 16.63 -15.99
C PRO A 97 -21.24 15.99 -14.76
N PRO A 98 -21.76 16.23 -13.53
CA PRO A 98 -21.21 15.70 -12.28
C PRO A 98 -21.55 14.21 -12.07
N LEU A 99 -21.30 13.38 -13.09
CA LEU A 99 -21.52 11.93 -13.09
C LEU A 99 -20.28 11.14 -12.68
N HIS A 100 -19.14 11.81 -12.49
CA HIS A 100 -17.95 11.24 -11.87
C HIS A 100 -17.87 11.70 -10.41
N ILE A 101 -18.12 10.79 -9.48
CA ILE A 101 -18.05 11.01 -8.03
C ILE A 101 -16.72 10.47 -7.53
N ARG A 102 -15.94 11.34 -6.90
CA ARG A 102 -14.62 11.06 -6.33
C ARG A 102 -14.73 10.89 -4.81
N ILE A 103 -14.14 9.81 -4.31
CA ILE A 103 -14.15 9.44 -2.88
C ILE A 103 -12.70 9.30 -2.45
N GLY A 104 -12.21 10.15 -1.54
CA GLY A 104 -10.90 9.97 -0.93
C GLY A 104 -10.93 8.75 -0.01
N TRP A 105 -10.06 7.77 -0.27
CA TRP A 105 -9.91 6.56 0.54
C TRP A 105 -8.64 6.60 1.39
N PHE A 106 -7.62 7.29 0.89
CA PHE A 106 -6.40 7.64 1.60
C PHE A 106 -6.07 9.12 1.38
N PRO A 107 -5.37 9.76 2.35
CA PRO A 107 -4.94 11.13 2.20
C PRO A 107 -4.05 11.30 0.95
N ILE A 108 -4.45 12.19 0.05
CA ILE A 108 -3.65 12.58 -1.11
C ILE A 108 -3.21 14.03 -0.91
N SER A 109 -1.90 14.28 -0.91
CA SER A 109 -1.38 15.63 -0.70
C SER A 109 -1.73 16.56 -1.86
N LYS A 110 -1.80 17.87 -1.57
CA LYS A 110 -2.02 18.89 -2.60
C LYS A 110 -1.00 18.80 -3.75
N GLN A 111 0.26 18.55 -3.43
CA GLN A 111 1.32 18.37 -4.42
C GLN A 111 1.09 17.16 -5.32
N GLN A 112 0.61 16.04 -4.78
CA GLN A 112 0.26 14.86 -5.58
C GLN A 112 -0.91 15.15 -6.52
N LEU A 113 -1.92 15.89 -6.05
CA LEU A 113 -3.04 16.31 -6.91
C LEU A 113 -2.58 17.27 -8.01
N GLU A 114 -1.72 18.23 -7.67
CA GLU A 114 -1.13 19.20 -8.61
C GLU A 114 -0.20 18.54 -9.63
N ALA A 115 0.31 17.33 -9.34
CA ALA A 115 1.13 16.54 -10.26
C ALA A 115 0.31 15.70 -11.24
N LEU A 116 -0.99 15.49 -11.02
CA LEU A 116 -1.84 14.74 -11.94
C LEU A 116 -2.01 15.49 -13.28
N PRO A 117 -2.30 14.81 -14.39
CA PRO A 117 -2.63 15.49 -15.64
C PRO A 117 -3.79 16.49 -15.46
N ARG A 118 -3.73 17.66 -16.12
CA ARG A 118 -4.74 18.74 -15.96
C ARG A 118 -6.18 18.27 -16.21
N ALA A 119 -6.38 17.30 -17.09
CA ALA A 119 -7.67 16.68 -17.36
C ALA A 119 -8.28 16.02 -16.10
N VAL A 120 -7.44 15.49 -15.21
CA VAL A 120 -7.84 14.85 -13.95
C VAL A 120 -8.02 15.85 -12.82
N GLN A 121 -7.25 16.95 -12.82
CA GLN A 121 -7.33 18.02 -11.81
C GLN A 121 -8.61 18.85 -11.89
N ASN A 122 -9.10 19.11 -13.11
CA ASN A 122 -10.20 20.05 -13.36
C ASN A 122 -11.61 19.48 -13.14
N ILE A 123 -11.72 18.26 -12.60
CA ILE A 123 -13.03 17.67 -12.27
C ILE A 123 -13.52 18.23 -10.95
N GLN A 124 -14.83 18.49 -10.88
CA GLN A 124 -15.49 18.94 -9.67
C GLN A 124 -15.12 18.04 -8.48
N ASP A 125 -14.53 18.66 -7.47
CA ASP A 125 -14.09 17.97 -6.27
C ASP A 125 -15.30 17.63 -5.38
N THR A 126 -15.78 16.39 -5.50
CA THR A 126 -16.85 15.88 -4.63
C THR A 126 -16.34 15.44 -3.26
N ARG A 127 -15.02 15.46 -2.99
CA ARG A 127 -14.45 15.09 -1.68
C ARG A 127 -14.95 16.01 -0.56
N ALA A 128 -15.24 17.27 -0.91
CA ALA A 128 -15.85 18.24 0.01
C ALA A 128 -17.27 17.85 0.46
N VAL A 129 -18.01 17.06 -0.34
CA VAL A 129 -19.42 16.72 -0.10
C VAL A 129 -19.58 15.64 0.97
N LEU A 130 -18.61 14.73 1.10
CA LEU A 130 -18.64 13.63 2.07
C LEU A 130 -18.03 13.99 3.43
N GLY A 131 -17.32 15.13 3.51
CA GLY A 131 -16.66 15.62 4.72
C GLY A 131 -15.23 15.11 4.86
N LYS A 132 -14.36 15.91 5.50
CA LYS A 132 -12.93 15.61 5.70
C LYS A 132 -12.66 14.32 6.49
N ASP A 133 -13.67 13.83 7.20
CA ASP A 133 -13.56 12.67 8.08
C ASP A 133 -14.09 11.38 7.43
N PHE A 134 -14.58 11.41 6.18
CA PHE A 134 -15.17 10.22 5.52
C PHE A 134 -14.19 9.03 5.50
N GLU A 135 -12.90 9.28 5.27
CA GLU A 135 -11.83 8.28 5.33
C GLU A 135 -11.73 7.61 6.72
N HIS A 136 -11.90 8.37 7.79
CA HIS A 136 -11.93 7.86 9.16
C HIS A 136 -13.25 7.15 9.47
N LEU A 137 -14.37 7.66 8.98
CA LEU A 137 -15.71 7.13 9.26
C LEU A 137 -15.96 5.75 8.64
N VAL A 138 -15.38 5.46 7.48
CA VAL A 138 -15.51 4.14 6.82
C VAL A 138 -14.62 3.08 7.48
N ARG A 139 -13.56 3.50 8.19
CA ARG A 139 -12.49 2.60 8.67
C ARG A 139 -12.51 2.29 10.16
N VAL A 140 -13.21 3.10 10.97
CA VAL A 140 -13.08 3.03 12.45
C VAL A 140 -14.23 2.27 13.12
N GLU A 141 -15.48 2.32 12.63
CA GLU A 141 -16.58 1.42 13.05
C GLU A 141 -17.89 1.73 12.28
N PRO A 142 -18.73 0.73 11.93
CA PRO A 142 -20.03 0.93 11.28
C PRO A 142 -21.08 1.46 12.27
N GLY A 143 -20.92 2.71 12.70
CA GLY A 143 -21.86 3.45 13.55
C GLY A 143 -22.77 4.42 12.78
N GLU A 144 -23.55 5.22 13.50
CA GLU A 144 -24.43 6.25 12.89
C GLU A 144 -23.69 7.22 11.93
N PRO A 145 -22.48 7.72 12.25
CA PRO A 145 -21.77 8.63 11.35
C PRO A 145 -21.46 8.01 9.97
N TYR A 146 -21.08 6.73 9.95
CA TYR A 146 -20.84 5.98 8.71
C TYR A 146 -22.13 5.84 7.90
N GLN A 147 -23.24 5.42 8.53
CA GLN A 147 -24.53 5.27 7.86
C GLN A 147 -25.07 6.60 7.31
N ALA A 148 -24.90 7.70 8.06
CA ALA A 148 -25.28 9.03 7.62
C ALA A 148 -24.45 9.48 6.41
N ALA A 149 -23.15 9.19 6.39
CA ALA A 149 -22.28 9.53 5.28
C ALA A 149 -22.58 8.68 4.03
N LEU A 150 -22.84 7.38 4.21
CA LEU A 150 -23.27 6.47 3.15
C LEU A 150 -24.62 6.91 2.53
N THR A 151 -25.54 7.37 3.37
CA THR A 151 -26.84 7.97 2.98
C THR A 151 -26.63 9.20 2.09
N LYS A 152 -25.78 10.14 2.52
CA LYS A 152 -25.45 11.34 1.73
C LYS A 152 -24.81 10.98 0.38
N LEU A 153 -23.91 10.00 0.36
CA LEU A 153 -23.29 9.52 -0.87
C LEU A 153 -24.33 8.90 -1.82
N ALA A 154 -25.23 8.06 -1.30
CA ALA A 154 -26.31 7.49 -2.08
C ALA A 154 -27.26 8.57 -2.65
N ASP A 155 -27.60 9.58 -1.86
CA ASP A 155 -28.39 10.74 -2.32
C ASP A 155 -27.69 11.47 -3.47
N LEU A 156 -26.38 11.71 -3.35
CA LEU A 156 -25.57 12.36 -4.38
C LEU A 156 -25.57 11.56 -5.69
N ILE A 157 -25.31 10.24 -5.59
CA ILE A 157 -25.29 9.31 -6.73
C ILE A 157 -26.63 9.31 -7.47
N LEU A 158 -27.73 9.15 -6.75
CA LEU A 158 -29.06 9.05 -7.33
C LEU A 158 -29.51 10.39 -7.93
N SER A 159 -29.24 11.49 -7.24
CA SER A 159 -29.56 12.84 -7.73
C SER A 159 -28.78 13.18 -9.01
N ALA A 160 -27.49 12.84 -9.07
CA ALA A 160 -26.68 13.05 -10.27
C ALA A 160 -27.21 12.24 -11.46
N ARG A 161 -27.55 10.97 -11.23
CA ARG A 161 -28.13 10.09 -12.24
C ARG A 161 -29.45 10.62 -12.78
N GLU A 162 -30.38 11.01 -11.91
CA GLU A 162 -31.72 11.47 -12.30
C GLU A 162 -31.63 12.77 -13.11
N LYS A 163 -30.78 13.69 -12.68
CA LYS A 163 -30.61 15.00 -13.32
C LYS A 163 -29.84 14.94 -14.64
N TYR A 164 -28.93 13.98 -14.80
CA TYR A 164 -28.06 13.87 -15.97
C TYR A 164 -28.08 12.44 -16.55
N PRO A 165 -29.14 12.05 -17.30
CA PRO A 165 -29.18 10.76 -17.98
C PRO A 165 -28.02 10.61 -18.97
N LEU A 166 -27.23 9.53 -18.82
CA LEU A 166 -26.13 9.20 -19.72
C LEU A 166 -26.45 7.92 -20.50
N PRO A 167 -26.66 8.00 -21.83
CA PRO A 167 -26.95 6.81 -22.62
C PRO A 167 -25.73 5.87 -22.71
N PRO A 168 -25.94 4.58 -23.04
CA PRO A 168 -24.84 3.67 -23.34
C PRO A 168 -23.99 4.16 -24.52
N ALA A 169 -22.68 3.96 -24.46
CA ALA A 169 -21.81 4.21 -25.60
C ALA A 169 -22.08 3.19 -26.73
N GLY A 170 -21.88 3.64 -27.98
CA GLY A 170 -21.98 2.77 -29.17
C GLY A 170 -20.93 1.66 -29.20
N GLY A 171 -19.83 1.84 -28.45
CA GLY A 171 -18.76 0.86 -28.23
C GLY A 171 -17.74 1.43 -27.23
N ILE A 172 -16.92 0.56 -26.66
CA ILE A 172 -15.73 0.92 -25.89
C ILE A 172 -14.54 0.29 -26.62
N PRO A 173 -13.48 1.06 -26.97
CA PRO A 173 -12.30 0.51 -27.63
C PRO A 173 -11.63 -0.60 -26.79
N GLU A 174 -10.75 -1.38 -27.40
CA GLU A 174 -10.00 -2.38 -26.65
C GLU A 174 -9.05 -1.73 -25.64
N LEU A 175 -8.71 -2.45 -24.57
CA LEU A 175 -7.87 -1.92 -23.49
C LEU A 175 -6.51 -1.39 -23.97
N SER A 176 -5.94 -2.04 -24.98
CA SER A 176 -4.68 -1.64 -25.61
C SER A 176 -4.78 -0.31 -26.37
N GLU A 177 -5.98 0.09 -26.79
CA GLU A 177 -6.24 1.28 -27.60
C GLU A 177 -6.63 2.51 -26.74
N ILE A 178 -6.99 2.29 -25.48
CA ILE A 178 -7.37 3.35 -24.55
C ILE A 178 -6.11 3.84 -23.83
N GLU A 179 -5.76 5.11 -24.02
CA GLU A 179 -4.70 5.75 -23.24
C GLU A 179 -5.14 5.95 -21.79
N SER A 180 -4.22 5.79 -20.85
CA SER A 180 -4.49 6.07 -19.45
C SER A 180 -4.58 7.59 -19.22
N ALA A 181 -5.68 8.07 -18.63
CA ALA A 181 -5.80 9.49 -18.29
C ALA A 181 -4.83 9.97 -17.21
N PHE A 182 -4.17 9.04 -16.51
CA PHE A 182 -3.22 9.35 -15.45
C PHE A 182 -1.78 9.43 -15.96
N LEU A 183 -1.51 8.87 -17.14
CA LEU A 183 -0.19 8.79 -17.75
C LEU A 183 -0.19 9.58 -19.07
N SER A 184 0.65 10.60 -19.22
CA SER A 184 0.68 11.37 -20.46
C SER A 184 1.39 10.59 -21.58
N PRO A 185 0.89 10.56 -22.83
CA PRO A 185 1.63 10.00 -23.97
C PRO A 185 2.90 10.84 -24.22
N GLY A 186 4.06 10.19 -24.17
CA GLY A 186 5.38 10.85 -24.19
C GLY A 186 6.00 11.05 -22.80
N GLN A 187 5.24 10.88 -21.73
CA GLN A 187 5.76 10.49 -20.42
C GLN A 187 5.80 8.95 -20.33
N VAL A 188 6.46 8.31 -21.30
CA VAL A 188 7.14 7.02 -21.04
C VAL A 188 8.49 7.32 -20.38
N GLU A 189 8.51 8.25 -19.44
CA GLU A 189 8.90 7.78 -18.13
C GLU A 189 7.61 7.14 -17.59
N VAL A 190 7.47 5.81 -17.79
CA VAL A 190 7.05 4.98 -16.65
C VAL A 190 7.70 5.70 -15.48
N PRO A 191 6.99 6.24 -14.46
CA PRO A 191 7.71 6.46 -13.24
C PRO A 191 8.25 5.06 -12.99
N GLN A 192 9.54 4.84 -13.28
CA GLN A 192 10.33 3.96 -12.49
C GLN A 192 9.87 4.42 -11.15
N THR A 193 9.02 3.61 -10.53
CA THR A 193 8.66 3.74 -9.14
C THR A 193 9.99 4.19 -8.56
N LYS A 194 10.06 5.34 -7.90
CA LYS A 194 11.31 5.68 -7.20
C LYS A 194 11.48 4.69 -6.03
N THR A 195 11.31 3.38 -6.29
CA THR A 195 12.05 2.24 -5.76
C THR A 195 13.51 2.57 -5.61
N ALA A 196 14.08 3.52 -6.34
CA ALA A 196 15.36 4.12 -5.99
C ALA A 196 15.18 5.32 -5.03
N GLY A 197 15.64 5.17 -3.79
CA GLY A 197 15.77 6.22 -2.79
C GLY A 197 14.98 5.95 -1.51
N VAL A 198 15.20 6.82 -0.53
CA VAL A 198 14.55 6.74 0.80
C VAL A 198 13.06 7.12 0.78
N GLY A 199 12.55 7.58 -0.37
CA GLY A 199 11.12 7.84 -0.60
C GLY A 199 10.26 6.58 -0.81
N HIS A 200 10.87 5.40 -0.73
CA HIS A 200 10.22 4.11 -0.92
C HIS A 200 10.67 3.11 0.16
N VAL A 201 9.71 2.55 0.90
CA VAL A 201 9.94 1.55 1.97
C VAL A 201 9.42 0.18 1.55
N ARG A 202 10.16 -0.87 1.90
CA ARG A 202 9.71 -2.25 1.67
C ARG A 202 9.35 -2.93 2.99
N PHE A 203 8.21 -3.61 3.02
CA PHE A 203 7.72 -4.34 4.18
C PHE A 203 7.86 -5.83 3.95
N GLY A 204 8.56 -6.54 4.83
CA GLY A 204 8.54 -8.01 4.87
C GLY A 204 7.56 -8.50 5.92
N ILE A 205 6.51 -9.20 5.52
CA ILE A 205 5.52 -9.75 6.46
C ILE A 205 5.87 -11.21 6.73
N VAL A 206 6.29 -11.49 7.96
CA VAL A 206 6.69 -12.83 8.42
C VAL A 206 5.57 -13.35 9.30
N ALA A 207 4.53 -13.84 8.65
CA ALA A 207 3.36 -14.44 9.29
C ALA A 207 2.96 -15.67 8.46
N GLY A 208 2.28 -16.64 9.07
CA GLY A 208 1.70 -17.74 8.30
C GLY A 208 0.31 -17.38 7.77
N ALA A 209 -0.11 -18.02 6.68
CA ALA A 209 -1.51 -18.04 6.30
C ALA A 209 -2.33 -18.92 7.26
N GLN A 210 -3.64 -18.71 7.32
CA GLN A 210 -4.54 -19.40 8.26
C GLN A 210 -4.38 -20.92 8.26
N GLU A 211 -4.18 -21.55 7.09
CA GLU A 211 -4.01 -23.00 6.98
C GLU A 211 -2.63 -23.48 7.47
N GLU A 212 -1.58 -22.68 7.27
CA GLU A 212 -0.20 -23.02 7.65
C GLU A 212 -0.02 -22.96 9.17
N VAL A 213 -0.67 -21.98 9.80
CA VAL A 213 -0.54 -21.71 11.24
C VAL A 213 -1.25 -22.76 12.10
N ARG A 214 -2.25 -23.48 11.56
CA ARG A 214 -2.99 -24.55 12.27
C ARG A 214 -2.11 -25.68 12.82
N GLY A 215 -0.91 -25.88 12.25
CA GLY A 215 0.05 -26.87 12.76
C GLY A 215 0.77 -26.44 14.04
N PHE A 216 0.74 -25.15 14.38
CA PHE A 216 1.57 -24.56 15.43
C PHE A 216 0.76 -23.77 16.46
N ARG A 217 -0.45 -23.32 16.09
CA ARG A 217 -1.33 -22.49 16.91
C ARG A 217 -2.77 -22.98 16.81
N GLU A 218 -3.58 -22.72 17.83
CA GLU A 218 -5.01 -23.01 17.76
C GLU A 218 -5.68 -22.13 16.69
N PRO A 219 -6.77 -22.60 16.05
CA PRO A 219 -7.50 -21.81 15.06
C PRO A 219 -7.87 -20.44 15.62
N SER A 220 -7.46 -19.38 14.90
CA SER A 220 -7.67 -17.99 15.28
C SER A 220 -8.12 -17.20 14.07
N ASP A 221 -9.12 -16.34 14.27
CA ASP A 221 -9.60 -15.38 13.26
C ASP A 221 -8.58 -14.26 13.01
N GLY A 222 -7.49 -14.19 13.79
CA GLY A 222 -6.39 -13.27 13.58
C GLY A 222 -5.51 -13.57 12.35
N TYR A 223 -5.78 -14.65 11.60
CA TYR A 223 -5.04 -15.01 10.39
C TYR A 223 -5.95 -15.09 9.18
N GLY A 224 -5.58 -14.40 8.10
CA GLY A 224 -6.25 -14.48 6.82
C GLY A 224 -5.65 -15.52 5.87
N SER A 225 -6.12 -15.51 4.61
CA SER A 225 -5.68 -16.47 3.58
C SER A 225 -4.25 -16.24 3.08
N ARG A 226 -3.63 -15.09 3.41
CA ARG A 226 -2.24 -14.76 3.09
C ARG A 226 -1.53 -14.17 4.31
N PRO A 227 -0.19 -14.22 4.38
CA PRO A 227 0.60 -13.60 5.45
C PRO A 227 0.28 -12.12 5.69
N VAL A 228 0.03 -11.37 4.60
CA VAL A 228 -0.28 -9.92 4.66
C VAL A 228 -1.61 -9.59 5.33
N ASP A 229 -2.48 -10.60 5.44
CA ASP A 229 -3.81 -10.50 6.03
C ASP A 229 -3.80 -10.86 7.53
N TRP A 230 -2.62 -11.08 8.14
CA TRP A 230 -2.46 -11.29 9.57
C TRP A 230 -2.90 -10.06 10.38
N MET A 231 -3.66 -10.29 11.45
CA MET A 231 -4.23 -9.28 12.35
C MET A 231 -3.72 -9.57 13.77
N PRO A 232 -2.55 -9.03 14.16
CA PRO A 232 -1.90 -9.37 15.42
C PRO A 232 -2.74 -9.10 16.66
N PHE A 233 -3.62 -8.09 16.62
CA PHE A 233 -4.35 -7.58 17.78
C PHE A 233 -5.85 -7.93 17.73
N HIS A 234 -6.24 -8.92 16.93
CA HIS A 234 -7.60 -9.43 16.94
C HIS A 234 -7.94 -10.10 18.30
N PRO A 235 -9.16 -9.91 18.86
CA PRO A 235 -10.31 -9.23 18.27
C PRO A 235 -10.38 -7.73 18.54
N GLU A 236 -9.60 -7.19 19.48
CA GLU A 236 -9.66 -5.79 19.88
C GLU A 236 -9.42 -4.84 18.69
N ASP A 237 -8.53 -5.25 17.78
CA ASP A 237 -8.13 -4.53 16.58
C ASP A 237 -7.93 -5.50 15.41
N SER A 238 -8.97 -5.63 14.57
CA SER A 238 -9.01 -6.57 13.43
C SER A 238 -8.43 -5.97 12.14
N TRP A 239 -7.28 -5.29 12.23
CA TRP A 239 -6.68 -4.61 11.10
C TRP A 239 -5.58 -5.46 10.43
N PRO A 240 -5.66 -5.78 9.12
CA PRO A 240 -4.63 -6.51 8.38
C PRO A 240 -3.29 -5.77 8.33
N ILE A 241 -2.23 -6.44 8.77
CA ILE A 241 -0.93 -5.82 9.02
C ILE A 241 -0.25 -5.27 7.75
N GLY A 242 -0.46 -5.90 6.59
CA GLY A 242 0.09 -5.43 5.32
C GLY A 242 -0.47 -4.06 4.92
N PRO A 243 -1.79 -3.94 4.68
CA PRO A 243 -2.46 -2.66 4.44
C PRO A 243 -2.21 -1.62 5.54
N PHE A 244 -2.11 -2.03 6.81
CA PHE A 244 -1.75 -1.14 7.92
C PHE A 244 -0.42 -0.44 7.67
N ALA A 245 0.63 -1.22 7.44
CA ALA A 245 1.99 -0.73 7.31
C ALA A 245 2.15 0.17 6.08
N GLN A 246 1.52 -0.20 4.96
CA GLN A 246 1.48 0.63 3.76
C GLN A 246 0.74 1.95 4.00
N GLY A 247 -0.36 1.94 4.76
CA GLY A 247 -1.06 3.15 5.19
C GLY A 247 -0.21 4.07 6.07
N VAL A 248 0.58 3.51 7.00
CA VAL A 248 1.52 4.29 7.82
C VAL A 248 2.60 4.94 6.95
N ALA A 249 3.17 4.22 5.99
CA ALA A 249 4.15 4.77 5.05
C ALA A 249 3.55 5.89 4.18
N ALA A 250 2.33 5.71 3.66
CA ALA A 250 1.65 6.72 2.87
C ALA A 250 1.42 8.02 3.66
N ASN A 251 1.08 7.93 4.95
CA ASN A 251 0.96 9.09 5.84
C ASN A 251 2.28 9.84 6.06
N GLN A 252 3.41 9.15 5.89
CA GLN A 252 4.76 9.74 5.91
C GLN A 252 5.21 10.22 4.51
N LYS A 253 4.31 10.25 3.53
CA LYS A 253 4.57 10.63 2.12
C LYS A 253 5.56 9.70 1.42
N LEU A 254 5.58 8.42 1.80
CA LEU A 254 6.41 7.38 1.19
C LEU A 254 5.58 6.47 0.30
N THR A 255 6.19 5.98 -0.77
CA THR A 255 5.65 4.82 -1.50
C THR A 255 6.08 3.53 -0.79
N SER A 256 5.36 2.44 -1.01
CA SER A 256 5.69 1.17 -0.34
C SER A 256 5.44 -0.07 -1.18
N GLN A 257 6.12 -1.15 -0.83
CA GLN A 257 5.95 -2.47 -1.43
C GLN A 257 5.96 -3.54 -0.32
N VAL A 258 5.12 -4.56 -0.43
CA VAL A 258 5.24 -5.77 0.39
C VAL A 258 6.11 -6.79 -0.33
N LEU A 259 7.12 -7.30 0.37
CA LEU A 259 8.06 -8.30 -0.12
C LEU A 259 7.44 -9.69 -0.04
N GLY A 260 7.55 -10.46 -1.12
CA GLY A 260 7.34 -11.91 -1.07
C GLY A 260 8.54 -12.58 -0.42
N LEU A 261 8.32 -13.37 0.63
CA LEU A 261 9.39 -14.07 1.36
C LEU A 261 9.66 -15.49 0.82
N GLU A 262 8.94 -15.92 -0.21
CA GLU A 262 9.10 -17.23 -0.86
C GLU A 262 10.37 -17.34 -1.73
N GLY A 263 11.07 -16.22 -1.94
CA GLY A 263 12.28 -16.14 -2.78
C GLY A 263 13.59 -15.97 -1.99
N ASP A 264 14.67 -15.64 -2.70
CA ASP A 264 15.98 -15.37 -2.10
C ASP A 264 16.00 -14.03 -1.37
N LEU A 265 15.78 -14.06 -0.05
CA LEU A 265 15.79 -12.88 0.81
C LEU A 265 17.11 -12.11 0.75
N ARG A 266 18.26 -12.78 0.58
CA ARG A 266 19.55 -12.09 0.47
C ARG A 266 19.60 -11.24 -0.79
N ARG A 267 19.07 -11.76 -1.90
CA ARG A 267 18.97 -11.01 -3.16
C ARG A 267 18.05 -9.80 -2.98
N GLU A 268 16.87 -9.99 -2.42
CA GLU A 268 15.90 -8.91 -2.17
C GLU A 268 16.50 -7.79 -1.31
N LEU A 269 17.18 -8.14 -0.22
CA LEU A 269 17.84 -7.16 0.66
C LEU A 269 19.04 -6.48 -0.01
N THR A 270 19.78 -7.20 -0.86
CA THR A 270 20.87 -6.62 -1.65
C THR A 270 20.33 -5.60 -2.65
N ASP A 271 19.19 -5.90 -3.28
CA ASP A 271 18.56 -5.01 -4.25
C ASP A 271 17.90 -3.82 -3.56
N ALA A 272 17.27 -4.00 -2.40
CA ALA A 272 16.80 -2.90 -1.54
C ALA A 272 17.95 -1.97 -1.12
N ARG A 273 19.13 -2.53 -0.78
CA ARG A 273 20.32 -1.74 -0.45
C ARG A 273 20.80 -0.89 -1.64
N LYS A 274 20.93 -1.50 -2.82
CA LYS A 274 21.33 -0.78 -4.05
C LYS A 274 20.33 0.33 -4.38
N ALA A 275 19.05 0.02 -4.22
CA ALA A 275 17.96 0.94 -4.44
C ALA A 275 17.76 1.93 -3.29
N ARG A 276 18.51 1.82 -2.18
CA ARG A 276 18.44 2.73 -1.02
C ARG A 276 17.06 2.77 -0.37
N ASN A 277 16.38 1.63 -0.30
CA ASN A 277 15.08 1.50 0.36
C ASN A 277 15.26 1.05 1.81
N PRO A 278 14.63 1.75 2.78
CA PRO A 278 14.35 1.17 4.08
C PRO A 278 13.63 -0.17 3.94
N VAL A 279 14.00 -1.13 4.77
CA VAL A 279 13.30 -2.42 4.87
C VAL A 279 12.82 -2.60 6.30
N ILE A 280 11.54 -2.91 6.47
CA ILE A 280 10.94 -3.15 7.79
C ILE A 280 10.27 -4.51 7.77
N PHE A 281 10.67 -5.38 8.68
CA PHE A 281 10.02 -6.66 8.89
C PHE A 281 8.99 -6.55 10.00
N LEU A 282 7.81 -7.12 9.74
CA LEU A 282 6.75 -7.31 10.72
C LEU A 282 6.66 -8.81 10.98
N VAL A 283 7.06 -9.23 12.18
CA VAL A 283 7.29 -10.63 12.50
C VAL A 283 6.28 -11.12 13.52
N ASP A 284 5.51 -12.13 13.13
CA ASP A 284 4.67 -12.91 14.03
C ASP A 284 5.56 -13.90 14.82
N PRO A 285 5.56 -13.86 16.16
CA PRO A 285 6.28 -14.84 16.97
C PRO A 285 5.92 -16.29 16.64
N TRP A 286 4.64 -16.57 16.34
CA TRP A 286 4.18 -17.91 15.99
C TRP A 286 4.70 -18.37 14.64
N ALA A 287 5.02 -17.45 13.73
CA ALA A 287 5.55 -17.82 12.43
C ALA A 287 6.94 -18.47 12.54
N LEU A 288 7.71 -18.13 13.56
CA LEU A 288 9.04 -18.72 13.79
C LEU A 288 8.99 -20.17 14.28
N GLU A 289 7.82 -20.70 14.66
CA GLU A 289 7.63 -22.14 14.92
C GLU A 289 7.68 -22.94 13.61
N MET A 290 7.36 -22.30 12.49
CA MET A 290 7.46 -22.90 11.17
C MET A 290 8.93 -22.91 10.73
N LYS A 291 9.48 -24.12 10.55
CA LYS A 291 10.88 -24.34 10.16
C LYS A 291 11.34 -23.49 8.97
N GLN A 292 10.48 -23.28 7.96
CA GLN A 292 10.80 -22.45 6.80
C GLN A 292 11.10 -20.99 7.16
N HIS A 293 10.33 -20.40 8.08
CA HIS A 293 10.50 -19.02 8.53
C HIS A 293 11.66 -18.90 9.53
N GLU A 294 11.81 -19.89 10.43
CA GLU A 294 12.94 -20.00 11.35
C GLU A 294 14.28 -20.04 10.59
N GLU A 295 14.42 -20.92 9.60
CA GLU A 295 15.64 -21.07 8.80
C GLU A 295 15.94 -19.80 7.98
N LEU A 296 14.90 -19.19 7.40
CA LEU A 296 15.01 -17.93 6.68
C LEU A 296 15.53 -16.81 7.59
N PHE A 297 14.98 -16.69 8.80
CA PHE A 297 15.35 -15.62 9.72
C PHE A 297 16.66 -15.88 10.46
N ARG A 298 17.07 -17.13 10.67
CA ARG A 298 18.44 -17.46 11.09
C ARG A 298 19.47 -17.08 10.02
N SER A 299 19.15 -17.34 8.75
CA SER A 299 19.98 -16.90 7.62
C SER A 299 20.09 -15.37 7.59
N TYR A 300 18.97 -14.68 7.79
CA TYR A 300 18.93 -13.22 7.94
C TYR A 300 19.76 -12.70 9.12
N ASP A 301 19.67 -13.32 10.29
CA ASP A 301 20.37 -12.87 11.50
C ASP A 301 21.91 -12.97 11.36
N GLY A 302 22.39 -13.90 10.52
CA GLY A 302 23.80 -13.98 10.11
C GLY A 302 24.21 -12.90 9.10
N MET A 303 23.28 -12.15 8.52
CA MET A 303 23.53 -11.07 7.57
C MET A 303 23.56 -9.71 8.26
N HIS A 304 24.52 -8.87 7.88
CA HIS A 304 24.64 -7.51 8.42
C HIS A 304 23.93 -6.49 7.51
N PHE A 305 22.66 -6.19 7.77
CA PHE A 305 21.91 -5.16 7.08
C PHE A 305 21.46 -4.03 8.02
N PHE A 306 22.31 -3.02 8.19
CA PHE A 306 22.10 -1.88 9.09
C PHE A 306 20.84 -1.02 8.78
N PHE A 307 20.25 -1.16 7.59
CA PHE A 307 19.06 -0.42 7.14
C PHE A 307 17.75 -1.22 7.27
N CYS A 308 17.81 -2.40 7.89
CA CYS A 308 16.65 -3.23 8.19
C CYS A 308 16.20 -3.01 9.63
N PHE A 309 14.89 -2.97 9.86
CA PHE A 309 14.27 -2.88 11.18
C PHE A 309 13.28 -4.02 11.36
N LEU A 310 13.22 -4.61 12.55
CA LEU A 310 12.32 -5.70 12.91
C LEU A 310 11.38 -5.21 14.01
N LEU A 311 10.09 -5.28 13.72
CA LEU A 311 9.03 -5.04 14.68
C LEU A 311 8.30 -6.36 14.90
N ILE A 312 8.07 -6.71 16.16
CA ILE A 312 7.45 -7.96 16.57
C ILE A 312 6.15 -7.62 17.33
N PRO A 313 5.02 -7.53 16.62
CA PRO A 313 3.71 -7.44 17.25
C PRO A 313 3.42 -8.71 18.07
N TRP A 314 2.98 -8.54 19.31
CA TRP A 314 2.58 -9.62 20.20
C TRP A 314 1.06 -9.71 20.27
N PRO A 315 0.48 -10.80 19.76
CA PRO A 315 -0.92 -11.08 19.99
C PRO A 315 -1.28 -11.14 21.47
N THR A 316 -2.41 -10.55 21.82
CA THR A 316 -2.87 -10.38 23.20
C THR A 316 -3.78 -11.51 23.68
N ASP A 317 -4.02 -12.53 22.85
CA ASP A 317 -4.92 -13.65 23.12
C ASP A 317 -4.38 -14.60 24.21
N PRO A 318 -5.26 -15.41 24.83
CA PRO A 318 -4.87 -16.31 25.92
C PRO A 318 -3.76 -17.31 25.57
N GLN A 319 -3.74 -17.83 24.34
CA GLN A 319 -2.74 -18.83 23.92
C GLN A 319 -1.35 -18.19 23.80
N THR A 320 -1.27 -16.99 23.23
CA THR A 320 0.00 -16.25 23.16
C THR A 320 0.50 -15.87 24.56
N ARG A 321 -0.40 -15.49 25.49
CA ARG A 321 0.00 -15.23 26.89
C ARG A 321 0.56 -16.46 27.59
N SER A 322 -0.04 -17.63 27.41
CA SER A 322 0.45 -18.88 28.01
C SER A 322 1.75 -19.38 27.38
N SER A 323 1.98 -19.09 26.10
CA SER A 323 3.20 -19.47 25.36
C SER A 323 4.29 -18.39 25.37
N LYS A 324 4.09 -17.27 26.05
CA LYS A 324 4.92 -16.06 25.93
C LYS A 324 6.40 -16.32 26.17
N GLU A 325 6.75 -16.99 27.27
CA GLU A 325 8.15 -17.27 27.63
C GLU A 325 8.86 -18.07 26.53
N ARG A 326 8.22 -19.16 26.08
CA ARG A 326 8.71 -20.02 25.00
C ARG A 326 8.89 -19.28 23.67
N LEU A 327 7.92 -18.45 23.29
CA LEU A 327 7.98 -17.66 22.06
C LEU A 327 9.05 -16.57 22.13
N VAL A 328 9.23 -15.93 23.28
CA VAL A 328 10.31 -14.95 23.50
C VAL A 328 11.67 -15.62 23.35
N ASP A 329 11.85 -16.80 23.93
CA ASP A 329 13.09 -17.57 23.79
C ASP A 329 13.33 -17.99 22.34
N LEU A 330 12.30 -18.41 21.61
CA LEU A 330 12.39 -18.76 20.19
C LEU A 330 12.79 -17.56 19.32
N VAL A 331 12.14 -16.42 19.51
CA VAL A 331 12.47 -15.17 18.81
C VAL A 331 13.92 -14.78 19.09
N ARG A 332 14.34 -14.75 20.36
CA ARG A 332 15.69 -14.37 20.76
C ARG A 332 16.75 -15.35 20.27
N ALA A 333 16.45 -16.65 20.24
CA ALA A 333 17.34 -17.67 19.68
C ALA A 333 17.47 -17.55 18.16
N THR A 334 16.41 -17.16 17.47
CA THR A 334 16.40 -16.99 16.01
C THR A 334 17.10 -15.69 15.58
N LEU A 335 16.95 -14.62 16.36
CA LEU A 335 17.42 -13.26 16.06
C LEU A 335 18.49 -12.78 17.04
N ALA A 336 19.33 -13.70 17.55
CA ALA A 336 20.28 -13.43 18.62
C ALA A 336 21.26 -12.31 18.28
N ASN A 337 21.77 -12.26 17.05
CA ASN A 337 22.71 -11.22 16.64
C ASN A 337 22.01 -9.88 16.48
N THR A 338 20.82 -9.86 15.87
CA THR A 338 20.04 -8.64 15.63
C THR A 338 19.63 -7.99 16.95
N ALA A 339 19.09 -8.79 17.89
CA ALA A 339 18.67 -8.31 19.21
C ALA A 339 19.85 -7.78 20.04
N HIS A 340 21.03 -8.40 19.95
CA HIS A 340 22.21 -7.99 20.72
C HIS A 340 22.99 -6.82 20.10
N ARG A 341 23.16 -6.80 18.78
CA ARG A 341 24.07 -5.86 18.09
C ARG A 341 23.39 -4.55 17.71
N GLU A 342 22.10 -4.58 17.40
CA GLU A 342 21.35 -3.45 16.87
C GLU A 342 20.05 -3.24 17.67
N PRO A 343 20.14 -2.96 18.99
CA PRO A 343 18.97 -2.86 19.85
C PRO A 343 18.00 -1.75 19.40
N GLU A 344 18.43 -0.78 18.59
CA GLU A 344 17.55 0.24 18.01
C GLU A 344 16.72 -0.25 16.81
N SER A 345 17.21 -1.27 16.11
CA SER A 345 16.56 -1.87 14.93
C SER A 345 15.63 -3.03 15.28
N TYR A 346 15.51 -3.38 16.56
CA TYR A 346 14.71 -4.48 17.05
C TYR A 346 13.70 -3.99 18.10
N ARG A 347 12.41 -4.28 17.91
CA ARG A 347 11.34 -3.89 18.84
C ARG A 347 10.39 -5.05 19.09
N GLU A 348 10.34 -5.49 20.35
CA GLU A 348 9.46 -6.57 20.81
C GLU A 348 8.32 -6.11 21.73
N GLU A 349 8.27 -4.84 22.13
CA GLU A 349 7.22 -4.33 23.04
C GLU A 349 6.07 -3.67 22.27
N ILE A 350 5.33 -4.46 21.50
CA ILE A 350 4.23 -3.99 20.64
C ILE A 350 2.99 -4.85 20.88
N ASP A 351 1.99 -4.30 21.56
CA ASP A 351 0.78 -5.01 22.02
C ASP A 351 -0.53 -4.37 21.52
N SER A 352 -0.45 -3.35 20.66
CA SER A 352 -1.59 -2.62 20.11
C SER A 352 -1.27 -1.98 18.76
N LEU A 353 -2.31 -1.64 17.97
CA LEU A 353 -2.13 -0.93 16.70
C LEU A 353 -1.50 0.45 16.88
N ASP A 354 -1.88 1.21 17.90
CA ASP A 354 -1.31 2.53 18.17
C ASP A 354 0.20 2.45 18.48
N ARG A 355 0.59 1.44 19.28
CA ARG A 355 2.00 1.16 19.55
C ARG A 355 2.72 0.76 18.27
N LEU A 356 2.13 -0.12 17.46
CA LEU A 356 2.71 -0.55 16.18
C LEU A 356 2.89 0.62 15.22
N LYS A 357 1.90 1.52 15.11
CA LYS A 357 1.98 2.75 14.29
C LYS A 357 3.15 3.63 14.73
N SER A 358 3.29 3.86 16.03
CA SER A 358 4.37 4.67 16.59
C SER A 358 5.74 4.07 16.29
N GLU A 359 5.91 2.76 16.51
CA GLU A 359 7.17 2.08 16.23
C GLU A 359 7.46 1.96 14.72
N LEU A 360 6.45 1.79 13.86
CA LEU A 360 6.59 1.86 12.41
C LEU A 360 7.14 3.21 11.95
N ILE A 361 6.56 4.32 12.43
CA ILE A 361 7.03 5.67 12.07
C ILE A 361 8.49 5.86 12.49
N LYS A 362 8.86 5.42 13.70
CA LYS A 362 10.24 5.48 14.20
C LYS A 362 11.18 4.61 13.35
N ALA A 363 10.80 3.38 13.04
CA ALA A 363 11.59 2.46 12.22
C ALA A 363 11.83 3.03 10.82
N ILE A 364 10.80 3.56 10.16
CA ILE A 364 10.91 4.23 8.86
C ILE A 364 11.90 5.40 8.92
N THR A 365 11.76 6.25 9.94
CA THR A 365 12.58 7.45 10.10
C THR A 365 14.04 7.08 10.33
N ASN A 366 14.31 6.14 11.24
CA ASN A 366 15.66 5.71 11.59
C ASN A 366 16.34 4.96 10.44
N ALA A 367 15.62 4.07 9.76
CA ALA A 367 16.14 3.38 8.58
C ALA A 367 16.52 4.36 7.47
N THR A 368 15.67 5.38 7.24
CA THR A 368 15.95 6.46 6.28
C THR A 368 17.19 7.25 6.65
N ALA A 369 17.32 7.66 7.93
CA ALA A 369 18.49 8.39 8.41
C ALA A 369 19.79 7.58 8.21
N ARG A 370 19.80 6.30 8.58
CA ARG A 370 20.96 5.41 8.39
C ARG A 370 21.38 5.30 6.92
N ILE A 371 20.44 5.25 5.99
CA ILE A 371 20.73 5.21 4.55
C ILE A 371 21.34 6.54 4.08
N VAL A 372 20.83 7.68 4.55
CA VAL A 372 21.36 9.01 4.21
C VAL A 372 22.79 9.18 4.73
N ASP A 373 23.04 8.81 5.99
CA ASP A 373 24.37 8.89 6.61
C ASP A 373 25.40 8.06 5.83
N LEU A 374 25.03 6.84 5.40
CA LEU A 374 25.92 6.01 4.58
C LEU A 374 26.27 6.70 3.25
N VAL A 375 25.29 7.34 2.60
CA VAL A 375 25.51 8.07 1.33
C VAL A 375 26.44 9.25 1.56
N GLU A 376 26.29 10.00 2.64
CA GLU A 376 27.19 11.11 2.97
C GLU A 376 28.62 10.64 3.24
N VAL A 377 28.80 9.58 4.02
CA VAL A 377 30.13 9.00 4.30
C VAL A 377 30.80 8.55 3.00
N THR A 378 30.06 7.84 2.13
CA THR A 378 30.59 7.37 0.84
C THR A 378 31.00 8.55 -0.05
N ARG A 379 30.16 9.60 -0.12
CA ARG A 379 30.46 10.82 -0.90
C ARG A 379 31.69 11.56 -0.36
N ARG A 380 31.88 11.61 0.97
CA ARG A 380 33.07 12.22 1.61
C ARG A 380 34.34 11.42 1.29
N VAL A 381 34.30 10.10 1.30
CA VAL A 381 35.48 9.27 0.93
C VAL A 381 35.84 9.47 -0.55
N GLU A 382 34.84 9.52 -1.45
CA GLU A 382 35.08 9.80 -2.87
C GLU A 382 35.63 11.20 -3.13
N SER A 383 35.16 12.22 -2.41
CA SER A 383 35.70 13.58 -2.53
C SER A 383 37.12 13.70 -1.96
N HIS A 384 37.43 13.01 -0.87
CA HIS A 384 38.80 12.96 -0.32
C HIS A 384 39.76 12.14 -1.18
N ARG A 385 39.28 11.11 -1.90
CA ARG A 385 40.08 10.41 -2.92
C ARG A 385 40.38 11.28 -4.14
N LYS A 386 39.54 12.28 -4.46
CA LYS A 386 39.75 13.23 -5.57
C LYS A 386 40.66 14.40 -5.23
N LEU A 387 40.84 14.73 -3.95
CA LEU A 387 41.92 15.61 -3.50
C LEU A 387 43.20 14.77 -3.49
N ALA A 388 44.02 14.95 -4.53
CA ALA A 388 45.35 14.35 -4.61
C ALA A 388 46.10 14.56 -3.29
N MET A 389 46.67 13.47 -2.75
CA MET A 389 47.58 13.56 -1.62
C MET A 389 48.63 14.63 -1.90
N PRO A 390 48.97 15.50 -0.93
CA PRO A 390 50.10 16.39 -1.09
C PRO A 390 51.34 15.53 -1.33
N LEU A 391 52.05 15.77 -2.44
CA LEU A 391 53.38 15.22 -2.62
C LEU A 391 54.24 15.81 -1.49
N LEU A 392 54.58 14.99 -0.50
CA LEU A 392 55.61 15.33 0.49
C LEU A 392 56.96 15.36 -0.23
N THR A 393 57.36 16.53 -0.74
CA THR A 393 58.77 16.79 -1.05
C THR A 393 59.51 17.01 0.26
N GLY A 394 60.04 15.93 0.84
CA GLY A 394 60.93 16.00 1.99
C GLY A 394 62.28 16.63 1.62
N PRO A 395 62.98 17.30 2.56
CA PRO A 395 64.29 17.87 2.33
C PRO A 395 65.38 16.78 2.43
N ALA A 396 65.57 16.06 1.35
CA ALA A 396 66.80 15.34 1.03
C ALA A 396 66.88 15.34 -0.50
N GLY A 397 67.67 16.19 -1.14
CA GLY A 397 69.09 16.29 -0.93
C GLY A 397 69.75 15.76 -2.20
N ALA A 398 69.75 16.58 -3.25
CA ALA A 398 70.58 16.37 -4.41
C ALA A 398 72.06 16.40 -3.99
N LYS A 399 72.72 15.26 -4.15
CA LYS A 399 74.17 15.06 -4.32
C LYS A 399 74.28 13.78 -5.17
N ASP A 400 74.95 13.72 -6.31
CA ASP A 400 76.07 14.49 -6.83
C ASP A 400 76.01 14.59 -8.35
N ALA A 401 76.59 15.68 -8.87
CA ALA A 401 77.15 15.74 -10.21
C ALA A 401 78.67 15.73 -10.08
N ARG A 402 79.33 14.68 -10.58
CA ARG A 402 80.55 14.73 -11.40
C ARG A 402 80.87 13.37 -11.97
#